data_AF-A0A8T5LXK9-F1
#
_entry.id   AF-A0A8T5LXK9-F1
#
_cell.length_a   1.000
_cell.length_b   1.000
_cell.length_c   1.000
_cell.angle_alpha   90.00
_cell.angle_beta   90.00
_cell.angle_gamma   90.00
#
_symmetry.space_group_name_H-M   'P 1'
#
loop_
_entity.id
_entity.type
_entity.pdbx_description
1 polymer ?
#
loop_
_entity_poly.entity_id
_entity_poly.type
_entity_poly.pdbx_seq_one_letter_code
_entity_poly.pdbx_strand_id
1 'polypeptide(L)'
;MININISNYIYFFIVEDQVSCLHAEFMLNGSLKICNPLVTNYKEKIYVFFDKTKQHITLKQGAELYSSEEKYEKYATEFKEYLKYARKTIIPKYKNNPEKITKEEFSEEFFFIGKFWYLYGFTEFFYTDGAYKRLKKTNDPVLKKILKI
;
A
#
# COMPACT_ATOMS: atom_id res chain seq x y z
N MET A 1 38.14 3.95 3.62
CA MET A 1 37.28 3.98 2.41
C MET A 1 37.05 2.54 1.99
N ILE A 2 35.82 2.05 2.10
CA ILE A 2 35.48 0.68 1.74
C ILE A 2 34.88 0.71 0.35
N ASN A 3 35.48 -0.05 -0.56
CA ASN A 3 35.02 -0.22 -1.93
C ASN A 3 33.87 -1.22 -1.91
N ILE A 4 32.65 -0.76 -2.18
CA ILE A 4 31.44 -1.59 -2.04
C ILE A 4 31.13 -2.25 -3.38
N ASN A 5 31.19 -3.58 -3.39
CA ASN A 5 30.68 -4.40 -4.49
C ASN A 5 29.15 -4.50 -4.36
N ILE A 6 28.44 -3.96 -5.35
CA ILE A 6 26.98 -3.80 -5.34
C ILE A 6 26.24 -5.14 -5.38
N SER A 7 26.89 -6.27 -5.70
CA SER A 7 26.21 -7.57 -5.87
C SER A 7 25.81 -8.30 -4.57
N ASN A 8 26.21 -7.81 -3.39
CA ASN A 8 26.06 -8.54 -2.12
C ASN A 8 25.30 -7.74 -1.05
N TYR A 9 24.12 -7.24 -1.42
CA TYR A 9 23.25 -6.39 -0.59
C TYR A 9 22.82 -7.01 0.75
N ILE A 10 22.95 -8.33 0.90
CA ILE A 10 22.53 -9.11 2.08
C ILE A 10 23.13 -8.59 3.39
N TYR A 11 24.35 -8.06 3.37
CA TYR A 11 25.04 -7.57 4.58
C TYR A 11 24.56 -6.18 5.05
N PHE A 12 23.75 -5.47 4.27
CA PHE A 12 23.22 -4.14 4.62
C PHE A 12 21.81 -4.18 5.22
N PHE A 13 21.26 -5.38 5.49
CA PHE A 13 19.82 -5.57 5.76
C PHE A 13 19.45 -5.88 7.23
N ILE A 14 20.26 -5.51 8.21
CA ILE A 14 19.87 -5.69 9.63
C ILE A 14 20.26 -4.47 10.44
N VAL A 15 19.26 -3.68 10.86
CA VAL A 15 19.41 -2.66 11.92
C VAL A 15 18.09 -2.50 12.69
N GLU A 16 18.17 -2.84 13.98
CA GLU A 16 17.34 -2.41 15.13
C GLU A 16 15.80 -2.57 15.04
N ASP A 17 15.35 -3.79 14.73
CA ASP A 17 14.24 -4.58 15.31
C ASP A 17 12.94 -3.91 15.83
N GLN A 18 12.59 -2.68 15.47
CA GLN A 18 11.28 -2.11 15.80
C GLN A 18 10.68 -1.38 14.61
N VAL A 19 9.96 -2.16 13.80
CA VAL A 19 8.84 -1.67 12.98
C VAL A 19 7.58 -1.87 13.82
N SER A 20 6.72 -0.85 13.95
CA SER A 20 5.42 -1.11 14.57
C SER A 20 4.71 -2.18 13.73
N CYS A 21 4.14 -3.22 14.36
CA CYS A 21 3.52 -4.34 13.66
C CYS A 21 2.59 -3.87 12.53
N LEU A 22 1.90 -2.74 12.71
CA LEU A 22 1.00 -2.16 11.72
C LEU A 22 1.67 -1.72 10.40
N HIS A 23 2.84 -1.10 10.45
CA HIS A 23 3.54 -0.61 9.24
C HIS A 23 4.24 -1.75 8.50
N ALA A 24 4.81 -2.70 9.25
CA ALA A 24 5.33 -3.93 8.67
C ALA A 24 4.19 -4.69 7.98
N GLU A 25 3.04 -4.82 8.63
CA GLU A 25 1.89 -5.53 8.06
C GLU A 25 1.29 -4.82 6.84
N PHE A 26 1.21 -3.48 6.85
CA PHE A 26 0.84 -2.67 5.69
C PHE A 26 1.70 -3.03 4.47
N MET A 27 3.02 -2.99 4.64
CA MET A 27 3.95 -3.23 3.55
C MET A 27 3.97 -4.71 3.15
N LEU A 28 3.93 -5.62 4.11
CA LEU A 28 4.07 -7.06 3.90
C LEU A 28 2.77 -7.77 3.50
N ASN A 29 1.60 -7.18 3.75
CA ASN A 29 0.29 -7.78 3.47
C ASN A 29 -0.69 -6.87 2.70
N GLY A 30 -0.31 -5.63 2.40
CA GLY A 30 -1.03 -4.76 1.46
C GLY A 30 -0.71 -5.05 -0.01
N SER A 31 -1.20 -4.20 -0.92
CA SER A 31 -0.95 -4.34 -2.37
C SER A 31 0.55 -4.28 -2.72
N LEU A 32 1.32 -3.57 -1.89
CA LEU A 32 2.78 -3.41 -2.03
C LEU A 32 3.57 -4.68 -1.68
N LYS A 33 2.97 -5.70 -1.06
CA LYS A 33 3.59 -7.02 -0.80
C LYS A 33 4.23 -7.61 -2.06
N ILE A 34 3.60 -7.38 -3.21
CA ILE A 34 4.06 -7.87 -4.52
C ILE A 34 5.48 -7.38 -4.83
N CYS A 35 5.84 -6.18 -4.35
CA CYS A 35 7.16 -5.61 -4.52
C CYS A 35 8.19 -6.12 -3.51
N ASN A 36 7.87 -7.12 -2.69
CA ASN A 36 8.72 -7.65 -1.60
C ASN A 36 9.38 -6.51 -0.79
N PRO A 37 8.59 -5.66 -0.13
CA PRO A 37 9.14 -4.50 0.54
C PRO A 37 10.03 -4.93 1.70
N LEU A 38 11.24 -4.40 1.74
CA LEU A 38 12.09 -4.40 2.91
C LEU A 38 11.85 -3.11 3.68
N VAL A 39 11.38 -3.24 4.91
CA VAL A 39 11.17 -2.13 5.83
C VAL A 39 12.30 -2.13 6.85
N THR A 40 12.95 -0.98 7.04
CA THR A 40 13.98 -0.77 8.06
C THR A 40 13.75 0.55 8.79
N ASN A 41 14.21 0.63 10.03
CA ASN A 41 14.14 1.82 10.85
C ASN A 41 15.57 2.32 11.12
N TYR A 42 15.82 3.61 10.89
CA TYR A 42 17.09 4.23 11.24
C TYR A 42 16.86 5.65 11.72
N LYS A 43 17.31 5.96 12.94
CA LYS A 43 17.16 7.27 13.59
C LYS A 43 15.71 7.78 13.54
N GLU A 44 14.78 6.93 13.97
CA GLU A 44 13.34 7.23 14.01
C GLU A 44 12.70 7.46 12.64
N LYS A 45 13.39 7.12 11.55
CA LYS A 45 12.86 7.18 10.19
C LYS A 45 12.63 5.79 9.65
N ILE A 46 11.45 5.58 9.10
CA ILE A 46 11.10 4.37 8.37
C ILE A 46 11.57 4.51 6.92
N TYR A 47 12.37 3.55 6.47
CA TYR A 47 12.77 3.41 5.09
C TYR A 47 12.14 2.16 4.50
N VAL A 48 11.60 2.29 3.29
CA VAL A 48 11.02 1.15 2.57
C VAL A 48 11.70 1.02 1.22
N PHE A 49 12.24 -0.17 0.99
CA PHE A 49 12.93 -0.53 -0.23
C PHE A 49 12.10 -1.59 -0.96
N PHE A 50 11.87 -1.35 -2.25
CA PHE A 50 11.07 -2.24 -3.09
C PHE A 50 11.97 -2.98 -4.07
N ASP A 51 11.67 -4.25 -4.31
CA ASP A 51 12.27 -5.03 -5.37
C ASP A 51 11.85 -4.46 -6.73
N LYS A 52 12.77 -3.74 -7.37
CA LYS A 52 12.57 -3.12 -8.69
C LYS A 52 12.22 -4.15 -9.76
N THR A 53 12.68 -5.39 -9.61
CA THR A 53 12.36 -6.45 -10.57
C THR A 53 10.89 -6.85 -10.49
N LYS A 54 10.19 -6.59 -9.38
CA LYS A 54 8.76 -6.87 -9.20
C LYS A 54 7.86 -5.64 -9.30
N GLN A 55 8.43 -4.44 -9.20
CA GLN A 55 7.73 -3.17 -9.36
C GLN A 55 6.93 -3.07 -10.68
N HIS A 56 7.37 -3.74 -11.74
CA HIS A 56 6.62 -3.76 -13.01
C HIS A 56 5.24 -4.44 -12.87
N ILE A 57 5.07 -5.37 -11.92
CA ILE A 57 3.81 -6.08 -11.67
C ILE A 57 2.77 -5.12 -11.09
N THR A 58 3.16 -4.32 -10.08
CA THR A 58 2.27 -3.32 -9.48
C THR A 58 1.93 -2.20 -10.47
N LEU A 59 2.91 -1.75 -11.26
CA LEU A 59 2.67 -0.82 -12.37
C LEU A 59 1.66 -1.35 -13.38
N LYS A 60 1.73 -2.65 -13.73
CA LYS A 60 0.78 -3.30 -14.65
C LYS A 60 -0.62 -3.37 -14.03
N GLN A 61 -0.72 -3.79 -12.77
CA GLN A 61 -2.00 -3.84 -12.05
C GLN A 61 -2.65 -2.46 -11.95
N GLY A 62 -1.87 -1.42 -11.69
CA GLY A 62 -2.35 -0.03 -11.71
C GLY A 62 -2.83 0.37 -13.10
N ALA A 63 -2.01 0.14 -14.12
CA ALA A 63 -2.41 0.44 -15.49
C ALA A 63 -3.69 -0.30 -15.91
N GLU A 64 -3.92 -1.52 -15.42
CA GLU A 64 -5.14 -2.28 -15.68
C GLU A 64 -6.34 -1.74 -14.91
N LEU A 65 -6.21 -1.48 -13.61
CA LEU A 65 -7.28 -0.94 -12.77
C LEU A 65 -7.81 0.39 -13.34
N TYR A 66 -6.90 1.26 -13.77
CA TYR A 66 -7.24 2.58 -14.30
C TYR A 66 -7.61 2.55 -15.79
N SER A 67 -7.47 1.41 -16.49
CA SER A 67 -7.77 1.31 -17.93
C SER A 67 -9.25 1.25 -18.29
N SER A 68 -10.12 1.05 -17.30
CA SER A 68 -11.56 0.94 -17.48
C SER A 68 -12.27 1.74 -16.41
N GLU A 69 -13.22 2.57 -16.82
CA GLU A 69 -14.07 3.32 -15.91
C GLU A 69 -14.85 2.39 -14.97
N GLU A 70 -15.40 1.29 -15.49
CA GLU A 70 -16.10 0.29 -14.69
C GLU A 70 -15.19 -0.32 -13.60
N LYS A 71 -13.97 -0.72 -13.96
CA LYS A 71 -13.01 -1.30 -12.99
C LYS A 71 -12.67 -0.29 -11.90
N TYR A 72 -12.41 0.95 -12.27
CA TYR A 72 -12.10 2.02 -11.34
C TYR A 72 -13.30 2.39 -10.46
N GLU A 73 -14.49 2.51 -11.03
CA GLU A 73 -15.72 2.82 -10.30
C GLU A 73 -16.07 1.73 -9.28
N LYS A 74 -15.88 0.45 -9.64
CA LYS A 74 -16.04 -0.66 -8.70
C LYS A 74 -15.10 -0.53 -7.50
N TYR A 75 -13.81 -0.31 -7.75
CA TYR A 75 -12.82 -0.05 -6.70
C TYR A 75 -13.19 1.19 -5.85
N ALA A 76 -13.53 2.30 -6.50
CA ALA A 76 -13.82 3.55 -5.83
C ALA A 76 -15.09 3.45 -4.96
N THR A 77 -16.09 2.70 -5.41
CA THR A 77 -17.31 2.42 -4.65
C THR A 77 -16.98 1.57 -3.43
N GLU A 78 -16.26 0.46 -3.62
CA GLU A 78 -15.84 -0.40 -2.51
C GLU A 78 -15.03 0.39 -1.46
N PHE A 79 -14.10 1.24 -1.90
CA PHE A 79 -13.30 2.02 -0.96
C PHE A 79 -14.12 3.10 -0.24
N LYS A 80 -15.06 3.76 -0.93
CA LYS A 80 -15.99 4.72 -0.29
C LYS A 80 -16.87 4.04 0.76
N GLU A 81 -17.39 2.85 0.47
CA GLU A 81 -18.19 2.08 1.42
C GLU A 81 -17.37 1.66 2.63
N TYR A 82 -16.14 1.20 2.40
CA TYR A 82 -15.19 0.88 3.46
C TYR A 82 -14.95 2.10 4.37
N LEU A 83 -14.65 3.28 3.80
CA LEU A 83 -14.42 4.50 4.57
C LEU A 83 -15.68 4.95 5.34
N LYS A 84 -16.86 4.78 4.75
CA LYS A 84 -18.14 5.10 5.41
C LYS A 84 -18.34 4.21 6.64
N TYR A 85 -18.07 2.91 6.52
CA TYR A 85 -18.12 1.99 7.65
C TYR A 85 -17.06 2.32 8.70
N ALA A 86 -15.81 2.59 8.29
CA ALA A 86 -14.72 2.98 9.18
C ALA A 86 -15.12 4.19 10.05
N ARG A 87 -15.66 5.24 9.43
CA ARG A 87 -16.08 6.47 10.11
C ARG A 87 -17.26 6.27 11.05
N LYS A 88 -18.20 5.40 10.69
CA LYS A 88 -19.41 5.17 11.48
C LYS A 88 -19.17 4.22 12.65
N THR A 89 -18.30 3.23 12.49
CA THR A 89 -18.19 2.09 13.40
C THR A 89 -16.83 2.00 14.05
N ILE A 90 -15.76 1.92 13.25
CA ILE A 90 -14.41 1.61 13.76
C ILE A 90 -13.78 2.81 14.46
N ILE A 91 -13.76 3.99 13.83
CA ILE A 91 -13.16 5.19 14.42
C ILE A 91 -13.82 5.55 15.76
N PRO A 92 -15.17 5.55 15.90
CA PRO A 92 -15.80 5.79 17.18
C PRO A 92 -15.46 4.75 18.25
N LYS A 93 -15.36 3.46 17.88
CA LYS A 93 -15.00 2.36 18.79
C LYS A 93 -13.64 2.58 19.44
N TYR A 94 -12.66 3.08 18.68
CA TYR A 94 -11.30 3.36 19.16
C TYR A 94 -11.03 4.83 19.47
N LYS A 95 -12.08 5.65 19.59
CA LYS A 95 -11.92 7.06 19.98
C LYS A 95 -11.26 7.19 21.35
N ASN A 96 -11.56 6.24 22.24
CA ASN A 96 -10.87 6.06 23.51
C ASN A 96 -10.04 4.77 23.40
N ASN A 97 -8.88 4.74 24.05
CA ASN A 97 -8.07 3.53 24.11
C ASN A 97 -8.86 2.44 24.86
N PRO A 98 -9.17 1.29 24.21
CA PRO A 98 -9.86 0.21 24.91
C PRO A 98 -8.94 -0.37 25.99
N GLU A 99 -9.45 -0.50 27.21
CA GLU A 99 -8.70 -1.11 28.31
C GLU A 99 -8.49 -2.62 28.12
N LYS A 100 -9.40 -3.26 27.38
CA LYS A 100 -9.37 -4.69 27.05
C LYS A 100 -9.89 -4.90 25.62
N ILE A 101 -9.25 -5.79 24.89
CA ILE A 101 -9.71 -6.30 23.59
C ILE A 101 -9.64 -7.83 23.63
N THR A 102 -10.70 -8.50 23.19
CA THR A 102 -10.68 -9.96 23.04
C THR A 102 -9.84 -10.37 21.82
N LYS A 103 -9.43 -11.64 21.77
CA LYS A 103 -8.67 -12.16 20.62
C LYS A 103 -9.50 -12.14 19.35
N GLU A 104 -10.79 -12.43 19.47
CA GLU A 104 -11.77 -12.45 18.40
C GLU A 104 -11.95 -11.04 17.83
N GLU A 105 -12.20 -10.06 18.68
CA GLU A 105 -12.28 -8.65 18.27
C GLU A 105 -10.98 -8.19 17.61
N PHE A 106 -9.82 -8.51 18.21
CA PHE A 106 -8.54 -8.16 17.61
C PHE A 106 -8.38 -8.74 16.22
N SER A 107 -8.79 -10.00 16.01
CA SER A 107 -8.69 -10.68 14.72
C SER A 107 -9.58 -10.04 13.67
N GLU A 108 -10.84 -9.72 14.00
CA GLU A 108 -11.77 -9.02 13.11
C GLU A 108 -11.24 -7.65 12.67
N GLU A 109 -10.68 -6.91 13.62
CA GLU A 109 -10.14 -5.57 13.40
C GLU A 109 -8.86 -5.61 12.58
N PHE A 110 -8.06 -6.66 12.78
CA PHE A 110 -6.88 -6.91 11.96
C PHE A 110 -7.25 -7.16 10.49
N PHE A 111 -8.28 -7.97 10.22
CA PHE A 111 -8.81 -8.14 8.87
C PHE A 111 -9.35 -6.83 8.29
N PHE A 112 -10.05 -6.06 9.12
CA PHE A 112 -10.55 -4.75 8.73
C PHE A 112 -9.40 -3.84 8.29
N ILE A 113 -8.36 -3.69 9.11
CA ILE A 113 -7.17 -2.88 8.82
C ILE A 113 -6.44 -3.38 7.58
N GLY A 114 -6.30 -4.70 7.40
CA GLY A 114 -5.71 -5.28 6.19
C GLY A 114 -6.45 -4.86 4.92
N LYS A 115 -7.79 -4.83 4.96
CA LYS A 115 -8.60 -4.37 3.82
C LYS A 115 -8.40 -2.88 3.52
N PHE A 116 -8.24 -2.01 4.54
CA PHE A 116 -7.87 -0.61 4.30
C PHE A 116 -6.60 -0.52 3.48
N TRP A 117 -5.56 -1.22 3.92
CA TRP A 117 -4.24 -1.16 3.32
C TRP A 117 -4.20 -1.71 1.90
N TYR A 118 -4.95 -2.78 1.63
CA TYR A 118 -5.15 -3.29 0.29
C TYR A 118 -5.76 -2.24 -0.63
N LEU A 119 -6.87 -1.60 -0.22
CA LEU A 119 -7.58 -0.60 -1.01
C LEU A 119 -6.75 0.68 -1.20
N TYR A 120 -6.19 1.18 -0.10
CA TYR A 120 -5.35 2.38 -0.08
C TYR A 120 -4.13 2.23 -0.98
N GLY A 121 -3.51 1.05 -1.02
CA GLY A 121 -2.33 0.80 -1.82
C GLY A 121 -2.52 1.00 -3.33
N PHE A 122 -3.76 0.96 -3.86
CA PHE A 122 -4.04 1.30 -5.27
C PHE A 122 -4.01 2.81 -5.58
N THR A 123 -3.95 3.65 -4.55
CA THR A 123 -3.76 5.10 -4.68
C THR A 123 -2.29 5.51 -4.70
N GLU A 124 -1.39 4.61 -4.30
CA GLU A 124 0.04 4.90 -4.16
C GLU A 124 0.75 5.04 -5.51
N PHE A 125 1.88 5.76 -5.47
CA PHE A 125 2.66 6.19 -6.66
C PHE A 125 2.97 5.05 -7.63
N PHE A 126 3.20 3.82 -7.16
CA PHE A 126 3.51 2.69 -8.04
C PHE A 126 2.36 2.27 -8.96
N TYR A 127 1.12 2.47 -8.54
CA TYR A 127 -0.06 2.10 -9.33
C TYR A 127 -0.49 3.28 -10.23
N THR A 128 -0.41 4.49 -9.71
CA THR A 128 -0.77 5.72 -10.43
C THR A 128 0.28 6.14 -11.47
N ASP A 129 1.58 5.88 -11.23
CA ASP A 129 2.65 6.15 -12.20
C ASP A 129 2.49 5.34 -13.48
N GLY A 130 2.05 4.08 -13.38
CA GLY A 130 1.81 3.21 -14.53
C GLY A 130 0.70 3.77 -15.42
N ALA A 131 -0.41 4.16 -14.80
CA ALA A 131 -1.53 4.81 -15.45
C ALA A 131 -1.11 6.14 -16.10
N TYR A 132 -0.34 6.97 -15.40
CA TYR A 132 0.14 8.25 -15.92
C TYR A 132 1.14 8.11 -17.09
N LYS A 133 2.07 7.14 -17.01
CA LYS A 133 2.99 6.83 -18.11
C LYS A 133 2.25 6.35 -19.36
N ARG A 134 1.18 5.56 -19.19
CA ARG A 134 0.31 5.16 -20.31
C ARG A 134 -0.41 6.37 -20.88
N LEU A 135 -1.02 7.21 -20.04
CA LEU A 135 -1.69 8.44 -20.46
C LEU A 135 -0.78 9.33 -21.31
N LYS A 136 0.48 9.55 -20.90
CA LYS A 136 1.44 10.34 -21.68
C LYS A 136 1.72 9.77 -23.08
N LYS A 137 1.62 8.46 -23.27
CA LYS A 137 1.88 7.79 -24.55
C LYS A 137 0.65 7.72 -25.44
N THR A 138 -0.53 7.52 -24.86
CA THR A 138 -1.75 7.21 -25.61
C THR A 138 -2.77 8.35 -25.64
N ASN A 139 -2.62 9.36 -24.76
CA ASN A 139 -3.58 10.44 -24.57
C ASN A 139 -5.01 9.94 -24.27
N ASP A 140 -5.12 8.80 -23.58
CA ASP A 140 -6.37 8.07 -23.34
C ASP A 140 -7.37 8.92 -22.51
N PRO A 141 -8.57 9.21 -23.04
CA PRO A 141 -9.55 10.07 -22.38
C PRO A 141 -10.11 9.46 -21.07
N VAL A 142 -10.16 8.14 -20.96
CA VAL A 142 -10.60 7.45 -19.73
C VAL A 142 -9.59 7.70 -18.62
N LEU A 143 -8.29 7.58 -18.93
CA LEU A 143 -7.22 7.85 -17.98
C LEU A 143 -7.21 9.31 -17.53
N LYS A 144 -7.47 10.28 -18.43
CA LYS A 144 -7.61 11.70 -18.05
C LYS A 144 -8.72 11.93 -17.03
N LYS A 145 -9.90 11.37 -17.31
CA LYS A 145 -11.07 11.47 -16.43
C LYS A 145 -10.79 10.86 -15.05
N ILE A 146 -10.22 9.66 -15.01
CA ILE A 146 -9.96 8.94 -13.76
C ILE A 146 -8.84 9.63 -12.94
N LEU A 147 -7.75 10.03 -13.59
CA LEU A 147 -6.61 10.68 -12.93
C LEU A 147 -6.86 12.16 -12.61
N LYS A 148 -7.93 12.76 -13.14
CA LYS A 148 -8.29 14.19 -13.01
C LYS A 148 -7.19 15.12 -13.57
N ILE A 149 -6.66 14.77 -14.75
CA ILE A 149 -5.60 15.48 -15.51
C ILE A 149 -6.14 15.81 -16.89
#